data_AF-A0A1H9N9S7-F1
#
_entry.id   AF-A0A1H9N9S7-F1
#
_cell.length_a   1.000
_cell.length_b   1.000
_cell.length_c   1.000
_cell.angle_alpha   90.00
_cell.angle_beta   90.00
_cell.angle_gamma   90.00
#
_symmetry.space_group_name_H-M   'P 1'
#
loop_
_entity.id
_entity.type
_entity.pdbx_description
1 polymer ?
#
loop_
_entity_poly.entity_id
_entity_poly.type
_entity_poly.pdbx_seq_one_letter_code
_entity_poly.pdbx_strand_id
1 'polypeptide(L)'
;MKKRLIAAVALALSLAGTMGLATAAKAEEAGADMYRLYNKYTSEHLYTASSEEMGHLCSVGWTYEGIGWVAPTSGDPVYRLYNPYTSDHHYTRSLVEYEALQRAGWSGEGVKWYSGGSIAVYRQYNPYARTGSHNYTCSSYEGSSLVAAGWQDEGVGWFAVGEGRPVTDNIMGTTTVSVERMAEHYNKTVRAMGKSYPSAVYAQYGAPDITTFCQILVQEANAEGVRAEVLYAQVVHETGYLQFGGQVQSYQCNFGGLGATDDGAHGATFPDVRTGLRAQTQHLKAYASTDPLNNACVDGRFKYVKRGSAPRVSNLGNGKWATDPNYASKLLRIMNAL
;
A
#
# COMPACT_ATOMS: atom_id res chain seq x y z
N MET A 1 -66.10 49.55 40.61
CA MET A 1 -65.72 50.73 39.79
C MET A 1 -64.35 50.49 39.17
N LYS A 2 -64.25 50.72 37.86
CA LYS A 2 -63.10 50.43 36.99
C LYS A 2 -61.79 51.05 37.51
N LYS A 3 -60.71 50.27 37.63
CA LYS A 3 -59.33 50.74 37.43
C LYS A 3 -58.48 49.68 36.72
N ARG A 4 -57.91 50.11 35.60
CA ARG A 4 -56.95 49.40 34.74
C ARG A 4 -55.64 49.21 35.49
N LEU A 5 -54.98 48.07 35.32
CA LEU A 5 -53.52 47.97 35.47
C LEU A 5 -52.94 47.08 34.36
N ILE A 6 -51.80 47.54 33.87
CA ILE A 6 -51.03 47.09 32.71
C ILE A 6 -50.21 45.85 33.09
N ALA A 7 -50.09 44.87 32.19
CA ALA A 7 -49.05 43.85 32.28
C ALA A 7 -48.50 43.55 30.89
N ALA A 8 -47.17 43.60 30.80
CA ALA A 8 -46.36 43.56 29.59
C ALA A 8 -46.41 42.20 28.89
N VAL A 9 -46.48 42.21 27.56
CA VAL A 9 -46.25 41.03 26.71
C VAL A 9 -44.78 41.02 26.33
N ALA A 10 -44.00 40.13 26.96
CA ALA A 10 -42.66 39.79 26.52
C ALA A 10 -42.76 38.80 25.35
N LEU A 11 -42.20 39.20 24.22
CA LEU A 11 -42.10 38.41 22.99
C LEU A 11 -40.96 37.38 23.15
N ALA A 12 -41.29 36.10 23.32
CA ALA A 12 -40.34 35.02 23.24
C ALA A 12 -40.37 34.42 21.81
N LEU A 13 -39.38 34.78 20.98
CA LEU A 13 -39.08 34.04 19.75
C LEU A 13 -38.35 32.74 20.12
N SER A 14 -39.02 31.60 19.96
CA SER A 14 -38.38 30.29 20.00
C SER A 14 -37.73 29.99 18.64
N LEU A 15 -36.41 30.12 18.55
CA LEU A 15 -35.63 29.58 17.44
C LEU A 15 -35.35 28.10 17.71
N ALA A 16 -36.09 27.21 17.05
CA ALA A 16 -35.76 25.79 17.02
C ALA A 16 -34.56 25.56 16.09
N GLY A 17 -33.35 25.53 16.65
CA GLY A 17 -32.15 25.08 15.93
C GLY A 17 -32.11 23.57 15.89
N THR A 18 -32.24 22.97 14.70
CA THR A 18 -31.94 21.56 14.47
C THR A 18 -30.43 21.35 14.59
N MET A 19 -29.97 20.80 15.72
CA MET A 19 -28.61 20.28 15.85
C MET A 19 -28.47 19.02 14.97
N GLY A 20 -27.72 19.15 13.88
CA GLY A 20 -27.19 18.00 13.16
C GLY A 20 -26.20 17.27 14.07
N LEU A 21 -26.46 15.98 14.32
CA LEU A 21 -25.50 15.08 14.97
C LEU A 21 -24.30 14.90 14.03
N ALA A 22 -23.20 15.59 14.31
CA ALA A 22 -21.92 15.26 13.75
C ALA A 22 -21.50 13.90 14.34
N THR A 23 -21.49 12.86 13.51
CA THR A 23 -20.87 11.59 13.88
C THR A 23 -19.38 11.84 14.05
N ALA A 24 -18.86 11.68 15.27
CA ALA A 24 -17.44 11.66 15.51
C ALA A 24 -16.84 10.51 14.70
N ALA A 25 -15.98 10.82 13.73
CA ALA A 25 -15.15 9.83 13.08
C ALA A 25 -14.32 9.14 14.17
N LYS A 26 -14.43 7.80 14.27
CA LYS A 26 -13.56 7.02 15.17
C LYS A 26 -12.11 7.34 14.78
N ALA A 27 -11.31 7.78 15.75
CA ALA A 27 -9.87 7.83 15.58
C ALA A 27 -9.40 6.40 15.29
N GLU A 28 -8.70 6.21 14.16
CA GLU A 28 -8.03 4.96 13.84
C GLU A 28 -7.01 4.70 14.96
N GLU A 29 -7.18 3.62 15.72
CA GLU A 29 -6.21 3.23 16.75
C GLU A 29 -4.86 3.00 16.09
N ALA A 30 -3.80 3.58 16.64
CA ALA A 30 -2.46 3.42 16.10
C ALA A 30 -2.07 1.94 16.05
N GLY A 31 -1.75 1.46 14.85
CA GLY A 31 -1.43 0.05 14.62
C GLY A 31 -0.39 -0.13 13.52
N ALA A 32 0.10 -1.36 13.40
CA ALA A 32 1.04 -1.80 12.39
C ALA A 32 0.32 -2.62 11.32
N ASP A 33 0.62 -2.32 10.06
CA ASP A 33 0.14 -3.04 8.89
C ASP A 33 0.76 -4.45 8.84
N MET A 34 -0.07 -5.50 8.87
CA MET A 34 0.41 -6.86 8.65
C MET A 34 0.37 -7.19 7.16
N TYR A 35 1.53 -7.21 6.52
CA TYR A 35 1.70 -7.62 5.14
C TYR A 35 1.35 -9.11 4.99
N ARG A 36 0.41 -9.43 4.09
CA ARG A 36 0.05 -10.80 3.70
C ARG A 36 0.82 -11.19 2.44
N LEU A 37 1.54 -12.30 2.49
CA LEU A 37 2.31 -12.83 1.37
C LEU A 37 1.89 -14.27 1.10
N TYR A 38 1.79 -14.64 -0.18
CA TYR A 38 1.43 -15.97 -0.63
C TYR A 38 2.56 -16.65 -1.40
N ASN A 39 2.86 -17.89 -1.06
CA ASN A 39 3.78 -18.74 -1.79
C ASN A 39 3.03 -19.77 -2.64
N LYS A 40 3.03 -19.58 -3.96
CA LYS A 40 2.34 -20.46 -4.91
C LYS A 40 2.86 -21.91 -4.95
N TYR A 41 4.07 -22.18 -4.44
CA TYR A 41 4.67 -23.51 -4.48
C TYR A 41 4.32 -24.32 -3.23
N THR A 42 4.22 -23.66 -2.07
CA THR A 42 3.84 -24.29 -0.80
C THR A 42 2.38 -24.07 -0.44
N SER A 43 1.66 -23.21 -1.17
CA SER A 43 0.32 -22.72 -0.81
C SER A 43 0.26 -21.98 0.53
N GLU A 44 1.41 -21.60 1.08
CA GLU A 44 1.52 -20.95 2.37
C GLU A 44 1.20 -19.46 2.30
N HIS A 45 0.59 -18.96 3.37
CA HIS A 45 0.55 -17.53 3.65
C HIS A 45 1.51 -17.17 4.79
N LEU A 46 2.28 -16.10 4.61
CA LEU A 46 3.10 -15.51 5.65
C LEU A 46 2.61 -14.10 5.95
N TYR A 47 2.57 -13.78 7.24
CA TYR A 47 2.19 -12.48 7.78
C TYR A 47 3.36 -11.85 8.53
N THR A 48 3.63 -10.57 8.23
CA THR A 48 4.72 -9.81 8.85
C THR A 48 4.43 -8.32 8.95
N ALA A 49 4.92 -7.69 10.02
CA ALA A 49 4.96 -6.24 10.17
C ALA A 49 6.19 -5.60 9.51
N SER A 50 7.21 -6.41 9.15
CA SER A 50 8.47 -5.91 8.62
C SER A 50 8.38 -5.71 7.11
N SER A 51 8.60 -4.46 6.68
CA SER A 51 8.72 -4.14 5.26
C SER A 51 9.94 -4.79 4.60
N GLU A 52 10.99 -5.05 5.37
CA GLU A 52 12.21 -5.71 4.92
C GLU A 52 11.97 -7.20 4.66
N GLU A 53 11.29 -7.90 5.59
CA GLU A 53 10.91 -9.31 5.39
C GLU A 53 9.96 -9.44 4.19
N MET A 54 8.96 -8.57 4.09
CA MET A 54 8.05 -8.53 2.93
C MET A 54 8.82 -8.30 1.61
N GLY A 55 9.75 -7.34 1.58
CA GLY A 55 10.56 -7.05 0.41
C GLY A 55 11.49 -8.21 0.01
N HIS A 56 12.09 -8.88 0.99
CA HIS A 56 12.92 -10.06 0.76
C HIS A 56 12.10 -11.23 0.20
N LEU A 57 10.95 -11.55 0.81
CA LEU A 57 10.08 -12.64 0.36
C LEU A 57 9.59 -12.41 -1.08
N CYS A 58 9.21 -11.17 -1.39
CA CYS A 58 8.88 -10.73 -2.75
C CYS A 58 10.03 -10.99 -3.74
N SER A 59 11.28 -10.70 -3.35
CA SER A 59 12.44 -10.90 -4.24
C SER A 59 12.77 -12.36 -4.50
N VAL A 60 12.40 -13.25 -3.58
CA VAL A 60 12.56 -14.71 -3.72
C VAL A 60 11.30 -15.42 -4.22
N GLY A 61 10.32 -14.66 -4.72
CA GLY A 61 9.20 -15.19 -5.52
C GLY A 61 7.86 -15.36 -4.79
N TRP A 62 7.73 -14.83 -3.57
CA TRP A 62 6.43 -14.73 -2.91
C TRP A 62 5.59 -13.61 -3.55
N THR A 63 4.28 -13.79 -3.52
CA THR A 63 3.32 -12.80 -4.03
C THR A 63 2.82 -11.96 -2.87
N TYR A 64 2.99 -10.64 -2.95
CA TYR A 64 2.35 -9.73 -1.99
C TYR A 64 0.86 -9.59 -2.30
N GLU A 65 0.01 -9.80 -1.30
CA GLU A 65 -1.46 -9.77 -1.44
C GLU A 65 -2.12 -8.59 -0.73
N GLY A 66 -1.32 -7.69 -0.18
CA GLY A 66 -1.80 -6.51 0.54
C GLY A 66 -1.68 -6.62 2.05
N ILE A 67 -2.51 -5.85 2.75
CA ILE A 67 -2.58 -5.87 4.22
C ILE A 67 -3.62 -6.90 4.64
N GLY A 68 -3.22 -7.87 5.46
CA GLY A 68 -4.15 -8.87 6.02
C GLY A 68 -5.03 -8.26 7.11
N TRP A 69 -4.46 -7.41 7.96
CA TRP A 69 -5.12 -6.63 9.02
C TRP A 69 -4.15 -5.56 9.56
N VAL A 70 -4.67 -4.65 10.39
CA VAL A 70 -3.86 -3.70 11.17
C VAL A 70 -3.80 -4.16 12.62
N ALA A 71 -2.62 -4.58 13.09
CA ALA A 71 -2.42 -5.05 14.46
C ALA A 71 -2.17 -3.87 15.41
N PRO A 72 -2.69 -3.88 16.65
CA PRO A 72 -2.33 -2.86 17.63
C PRO A 72 -0.85 -2.91 18.03
N THR A 73 -0.36 -1.80 18.57
CA THR A 73 1.03 -1.68 19.07
C THR A 73 1.25 -2.30 20.46
N SER A 74 0.18 -2.67 21.15
CA SER A 74 0.20 -3.36 22.46
C SER A 74 -1.02 -4.27 22.62
N GLY A 75 -1.01 -5.15 23.62
CA GLY A 75 -2.10 -6.08 23.90
C GLY A 75 -1.60 -7.50 24.16
N ASP A 76 -2.42 -8.49 23.82
CA ASP A 76 -2.05 -9.90 23.99
C ASP A 76 -1.04 -10.32 22.91
N PRO A 77 0.08 -10.98 23.25
CA PRO A 77 1.09 -11.36 22.27
C PRO A 77 0.57 -12.42 21.28
N VAL A 78 0.86 -12.23 19.98
CA VAL A 78 0.73 -13.25 18.95
C VAL A 78 2.12 -13.73 18.55
N TYR A 79 2.34 -15.03 18.75
CA TYR A 79 3.60 -15.71 18.50
C TYR A 79 3.62 -16.32 17.10
N ARG A 80 4.81 -16.36 16.47
CA ARG A 80 5.05 -17.09 15.21
C ARG A 80 5.97 -18.28 15.47
N LEU A 81 5.67 -19.42 14.87
CA LEU A 81 6.56 -20.58 14.82
C LEU A 81 6.82 -20.99 13.37
N TYR A 82 7.98 -21.57 13.13
CA TYR A 82 8.36 -22.17 11.86
C TYR A 82 8.59 -23.67 12.02
N ASN A 83 7.99 -24.49 11.15
CA ASN A 83 8.25 -25.92 11.08
C ASN A 83 9.37 -26.21 10.08
N PRO A 84 10.58 -26.63 10.53
CA PRO A 84 11.70 -26.90 9.63
C PRO A 84 11.49 -28.11 8.71
N TYR A 85 10.51 -28.98 8.99
CA TYR A 85 10.26 -30.19 8.21
C TYR A 85 9.23 -29.99 7.08
N THR A 86 8.29 -29.07 7.26
CA THR A 86 7.23 -28.77 6.28
C THR A 86 7.37 -27.39 5.64
N SER A 87 8.28 -26.56 6.16
CA SER A 87 8.42 -25.15 5.83
C SER A 87 7.16 -24.32 6.10
N ASP A 88 6.32 -24.73 7.05
CA ASP A 88 5.06 -24.06 7.39
C ASP A 88 5.24 -23.09 8.56
N HIS A 89 4.55 -21.95 8.52
CA HIS A 89 4.46 -21.02 9.63
C HIS A 89 3.12 -21.15 10.38
N HIS A 90 3.18 -21.11 11.70
CA HIS A 90 2.00 -21.10 12.58
C HIS A 90 1.96 -19.84 13.42
N TYR A 91 0.75 -19.33 13.64
CA TYR A 91 0.50 -18.14 14.45
C TYR A 91 -0.51 -18.43 15.55
N THR A 92 -0.17 -18.08 16.78
CA THR A 92 -1.02 -18.33 17.93
C THR A 92 -0.90 -17.27 19.00
N ARG A 93 -2.01 -17.04 19.71
CA ARG A 93 -2.06 -16.23 20.93
C ARG A 93 -1.86 -17.06 22.20
N SER A 94 -1.84 -18.39 22.08
CA SER A 94 -1.70 -19.32 23.18
C SER A 94 -0.23 -19.63 23.44
N LEU A 95 0.29 -19.16 24.57
CA LEU A 95 1.65 -19.51 25.01
C LEU A 95 1.80 -21.03 25.19
N VAL A 96 0.75 -21.72 25.64
CA VAL A 96 0.76 -23.18 25.82
C VAL A 96 0.89 -23.91 24.48
N GLU A 97 0.20 -23.45 23.44
CA GLU A 97 0.33 -24.02 22.08
C GLU A 97 1.72 -23.75 21.52
N TYR A 98 2.23 -22.53 21.68
CA TYR A 98 3.57 -22.13 21.26
C TYR A 98 4.65 -23.03 21.89
N GLU A 99 4.64 -23.18 23.22
CA GLU A 99 5.61 -24.03 23.93
C GLU A 99 5.45 -25.53 23.62
N ALA A 100 4.22 -25.99 23.36
CA ALA A 100 3.98 -27.38 22.96
C ALA A 100 4.56 -27.68 21.57
N LEU A 101 4.37 -26.79 20.60
CA LEU A 101 4.93 -26.94 19.25
C LEU A 101 6.46 -26.86 19.26
N GLN A 102 7.06 -26.00 20.10
CA GLN A 102 8.50 -25.99 20.30
C GLN A 102 9.03 -27.33 20.82
N ARG A 103 8.35 -27.93 21.81
CA ARG A 103 8.70 -29.28 22.29
C ARG A 103 8.51 -30.36 21.23
N ALA A 104 7.62 -30.14 20.27
CA ALA A 104 7.41 -31.01 19.11
C ALA A 104 8.41 -30.74 17.96
N GLY A 105 9.40 -29.87 18.14
CA GLY A 105 10.48 -29.61 17.18
C GLY A 105 10.27 -28.41 16.26
N TRP A 106 9.23 -27.60 16.47
CA TRP A 106 9.07 -26.33 15.77
C TRP A 106 10.05 -25.29 16.31
N SER A 107 10.50 -24.38 15.45
CA SER A 107 11.32 -23.24 15.86
C SER A 107 10.41 -22.09 16.27
N GLY A 108 10.50 -21.65 17.53
CA GLY A 108 9.77 -20.49 18.02
C GLY A 108 10.47 -19.20 17.61
N GLU A 109 9.75 -18.29 16.94
CA GLU A 109 10.29 -17.02 16.47
C GLU A 109 9.85 -15.81 17.32
N GLY A 110 9.22 -16.09 18.47
CA GLY A 110 8.78 -15.10 19.44
C GLY A 110 7.51 -14.35 19.03
N VAL A 111 7.25 -13.24 19.74
CA VAL A 111 6.13 -12.34 19.49
C VAL A 111 6.38 -11.55 18.20
N LYS A 112 5.41 -11.57 17.28
CA LYS A 112 5.49 -10.81 16.02
C LYS A 112 4.59 -9.58 15.99
N TRP A 113 3.45 -9.65 16.68
CA TRP A 113 2.54 -8.52 16.88
C TRP A 113 1.66 -8.78 18.10
N TYR A 114 0.76 -7.84 18.38
CA TYR A 114 -0.21 -7.94 19.47
C TYR A 114 -1.64 -8.01 18.94
N SER A 115 -2.51 -8.59 19.76
CA SER A 115 -3.95 -8.64 19.55
C SER A 115 -4.64 -7.59 20.41
N GLY A 116 -5.71 -7.01 19.87
CA GLY A 116 -6.54 -6.01 20.53
C GLY A 116 -7.55 -5.42 19.54
N GLY A 117 -8.38 -4.49 19.98
CA GLY A 117 -9.45 -3.93 19.15
C GLY A 117 -10.66 -4.85 19.04
N SER A 118 -11.40 -4.75 17.94
CA SER A 118 -12.72 -5.37 17.76
C SER A 118 -12.91 -6.14 16.45
N ILE A 119 -11.90 -6.13 15.57
CA ILE A 119 -11.97 -6.78 14.27
C ILE A 119 -11.43 -8.18 14.43
N ALA A 120 -12.28 -9.20 14.22
CA ALA A 120 -11.87 -10.58 14.35
C ALA A 120 -10.92 -10.99 13.21
N VAL A 121 -9.85 -11.71 13.55
CA VAL A 121 -9.03 -12.47 12.59
C VAL A 121 -9.34 -13.94 12.80
N TYR A 122 -10.04 -14.53 11.84
CA TYR A 122 -10.45 -15.93 11.86
C TYR A 122 -9.29 -16.84 11.48
N ARG A 123 -9.24 -18.02 12.09
CA ARG A 123 -8.25 -19.07 11.84
C ARG A 123 -8.94 -20.30 11.22
N GLN A 124 -8.49 -20.72 10.04
CA GLN A 124 -8.94 -21.97 9.41
C GLN A 124 -7.75 -22.91 9.24
N TYR A 125 -7.97 -24.20 9.52
CA TYR A 125 -6.99 -25.26 9.38
C TYR A 125 -7.36 -26.21 8.23
N ASN A 126 -6.40 -26.53 7.37
CA ASN A 126 -6.52 -27.52 6.32
C ASN A 126 -5.91 -28.86 6.77
N PRO A 127 -6.71 -29.86 7.18
CA PRO A 127 -6.19 -31.15 7.62
C PRO A 127 -5.53 -31.98 6.50
N TYR A 128 -5.69 -31.57 5.25
CA TYR A 128 -5.16 -32.27 4.08
C TYR A 128 -3.87 -31.63 3.54
N ALA A 129 -3.51 -30.44 4.03
CA ALA A 129 -2.31 -29.74 3.61
C ALA A 129 -1.07 -30.23 4.37
N ARG A 130 0.04 -30.42 3.64
CA ARG A 130 1.35 -30.68 4.25
C ARG A 130 2.07 -29.40 4.67
N THR A 131 1.79 -28.30 3.98
CA THR A 131 2.37 -26.95 4.16
C THR A 131 1.30 -25.95 3.72
N GLY A 132 1.34 -24.72 4.23
CA GLY A 132 0.24 -23.77 4.08
C GLY A 132 -1.03 -24.25 4.77
N SER A 133 -0.87 -24.90 5.93
CA SER A 133 -1.97 -25.59 6.59
C SER A 133 -2.95 -24.65 7.29
N HIS A 134 -2.60 -23.39 7.49
CA HIS A 134 -3.45 -22.42 8.16
C HIS A 134 -3.72 -21.18 7.31
N ASN A 135 -4.93 -20.67 7.44
CA ASN A 135 -5.35 -19.37 6.92
C ASN A 135 -5.73 -18.44 8.07
N TYR A 136 -5.39 -17.15 7.91
CA TYR A 136 -5.72 -16.10 8.88
C TYR A 136 -6.33 -14.92 8.13
N THR A 137 -7.57 -14.56 8.43
CA THR A 137 -8.27 -13.53 7.65
C THR A 137 -9.29 -12.74 8.47
N CYS A 138 -9.43 -11.44 8.17
CA CYS A 138 -10.57 -10.64 8.62
C CYS A 138 -11.84 -10.91 7.80
N SER A 139 -11.72 -11.54 6.63
CA SER A 139 -12.83 -11.77 5.72
C SER A 139 -13.63 -13.01 6.15
N SER A 140 -14.81 -12.79 6.72
CA SER A 140 -15.76 -13.87 7.02
C SER A 140 -16.18 -14.63 5.75
N TYR A 141 -16.18 -13.98 4.59
CA TYR A 141 -16.45 -14.62 3.30
C TYR A 141 -15.32 -15.58 2.88
N GLU A 142 -14.05 -15.17 3.02
CA GLU A 142 -12.91 -16.05 2.73
C GLU A 142 -12.91 -17.25 3.67
N GLY A 143 -13.07 -17.02 4.98
CA GLY A 143 -13.12 -18.08 5.99
C GLY A 143 -14.25 -19.08 5.72
N SER A 144 -15.48 -18.59 5.49
CA SER A 144 -16.62 -19.46 5.18
C SER A 144 -16.46 -20.22 3.85
N SER A 145 -15.81 -19.63 2.86
CA SER A 145 -15.50 -20.31 1.59
C SER A 145 -14.50 -21.44 1.77
N LEU A 146 -13.47 -21.25 2.60
CA LEU A 146 -12.50 -22.31 2.93
C LEU A 146 -13.15 -23.46 3.71
N VAL A 147 -14.01 -23.12 4.67
CA VAL A 147 -14.77 -24.13 5.44
C VAL A 147 -15.69 -24.93 4.51
N ALA A 148 -16.38 -24.27 3.58
CA ALA A 148 -17.17 -24.95 2.56
C ALA A 148 -16.32 -25.86 1.64
N ALA A 149 -15.03 -25.54 1.46
CA ALA A 149 -14.06 -26.36 0.75
C ALA A 149 -13.42 -27.48 1.61
N GLY A 150 -13.88 -27.69 2.84
CA GLY A 150 -13.45 -28.79 3.71
C GLY A 150 -12.37 -28.43 4.74
N TRP A 151 -12.05 -27.14 4.90
CA TRP A 151 -11.19 -26.67 6.00
C TRP A 151 -11.96 -26.68 7.32
N GLN A 152 -11.25 -26.83 8.43
CA GLN A 152 -11.80 -26.75 9.77
C GLN A 152 -11.79 -25.30 10.24
N ASP A 153 -12.93 -24.83 10.74
CA ASP A 153 -13.02 -23.54 11.43
C ASP A 153 -12.50 -23.69 12.85
N GLU A 154 -11.43 -22.96 13.18
CA GLU A 154 -10.87 -22.91 14.53
C GLU A 154 -11.31 -21.64 15.28
N GLY A 155 -12.20 -20.86 14.69
CA GLY A 155 -12.78 -19.66 15.28
C GLY A 155 -11.86 -18.45 15.20
N VAL A 156 -11.95 -17.58 16.20
CA VAL A 156 -11.17 -16.33 16.25
C VAL A 156 -9.79 -16.62 16.84
N GLY A 157 -8.74 -16.46 16.03
CA GLY A 157 -7.36 -16.55 16.51
C GLY A 157 -6.99 -15.35 17.39
N TRP A 158 -7.32 -14.15 16.93
CA TRP A 158 -7.09 -12.89 17.64
C TRP A 158 -7.95 -11.73 17.11
N PHE A 159 -7.80 -10.57 17.72
CA PHE A 159 -8.46 -9.32 17.29
C PHE A 159 -7.44 -8.30 16.79
N ALA A 160 -7.87 -7.48 15.83
CA ALA A 160 -7.15 -6.40 15.19
C ALA A 160 -7.86 -5.04 15.41
N VAL A 161 -7.14 -3.95 15.12
CA VAL A 161 -7.65 -2.57 15.19
C VAL A 161 -8.08 -2.01 13.83
N GLY A 162 -7.66 -2.65 12.73
CA GLY A 162 -8.10 -2.31 11.37
C GLY A 162 -8.25 -3.54 10.48
N GLU A 163 -9.16 -3.46 9.51
CA GLU A 163 -9.39 -4.52 8.51
C GLU A 163 -8.22 -4.63 7.53
N GLY A 164 -8.14 -5.78 6.86
CA GLY A 164 -7.23 -5.98 5.75
C GLY A 164 -7.56 -5.08 4.54
N ARG A 165 -6.52 -4.73 3.80
CA ARG A 165 -6.58 -3.97 2.54
C ARG A 165 -5.92 -4.84 1.47
N PRO A 166 -6.66 -5.79 0.86
CA PRO A 166 -6.10 -6.59 -0.21
C PRO A 166 -5.73 -5.66 -1.37
N VAL A 167 -4.48 -5.75 -1.81
CA VAL A 167 -3.99 -5.02 -2.98
C VAL A 167 -3.21 -5.98 -3.85
N THR A 168 -3.38 -5.85 -5.16
CA THR A 168 -2.45 -6.48 -6.09
C THR A 168 -1.21 -5.60 -6.23
N ASP A 169 -0.05 -6.23 -6.38
CA ASP A 169 1.20 -5.57 -6.72
C ASP A 169 1.49 -5.55 -8.23
N ASN A 170 0.52 -5.93 -9.08
CA ASN A 170 0.67 -5.86 -10.53
C ASN A 170 0.92 -4.39 -10.97
N ILE A 171 1.85 -4.19 -11.91
CA ILE A 171 2.11 -2.85 -12.49
C ILE A 171 1.02 -2.48 -13.50
N MET A 172 0.61 -3.45 -14.31
CA MET A 172 -0.49 -3.28 -15.28
C MET A 172 -1.85 -3.52 -14.60
N GLY A 173 -2.87 -2.79 -15.03
CA GLY A 173 -4.24 -2.98 -14.54
C GLY A 173 -5.06 -1.70 -14.47
N THR A 174 -6.23 -1.80 -13.85
CA THR A 174 -7.10 -0.64 -13.61
C THR A 174 -6.62 0.12 -12.39
N THR A 175 -6.47 1.42 -12.52
CA THR A 175 -6.23 2.34 -11.39
C THR A 175 -7.37 2.28 -10.39
N THR A 176 -7.07 2.05 -9.11
CA THR A 176 -8.09 1.98 -8.04
C THR A 176 -8.10 3.20 -7.12
N VAL A 177 -7.16 4.14 -7.30
CA VAL A 177 -6.98 5.34 -6.47
C VAL A 177 -7.38 6.59 -7.25
N SER A 178 -8.14 7.49 -6.61
CA SER A 178 -8.54 8.76 -7.24
C SER A 178 -7.41 9.80 -7.27
N VAL A 179 -7.54 10.78 -8.16
CA VAL A 179 -6.65 11.95 -8.24
C VAL A 179 -6.59 12.67 -6.90
N GLU A 180 -7.75 12.90 -6.28
CA GLU A 180 -7.90 13.62 -5.02
C GLU A 180 -7.12 12.90 -3.93
N ARG A 181 -7.21 11.57 -3.87
CA ARG A 181 -6.53 10.78 -2.86
C ARG A 181 -5.00 10.84 -2.99
N MET A 182 -4.48 10.81 -4.22
CA MET A 182 -3.04 11.00 -4.48
C MET A 182 -2.56 12.41 -4.10
N ALA A 183 -3.36 13.44 -4.40
CA ALA A 183 -3.05 14.82 -4.06
C ALA A 183 -3.12 15.07 -2.55
N GLU A 184 -4.08 14.49 -1.85
CA GLU A 184 -4.18 14.51 -0.38
C GLU A 184 -2.99 13.85 0.29
N HIS A 185 -2.64 12.64 -0.15
CA HIS A 185 -1.45 11.93 0.35
C HIS A 185 -0.18 12.77 0.15
N TYR A 186 0.01 13.33 -1.05
CA TYR A 186 1.17 14.19 -1.34
C TYR A 186 1.21 15.40 -0.40
N ASN A 187 0.10 16.14 -0.32
CA ASN A 187 0.02 17.36 0.50
C ASN A 187 0.26 17.07 1.98
N LYS A 188 -0.33 15.99 2.51
CA LYS A 188 -0.12 15.56 3.90
C LYS A 188 1.36 15.31 4.17
N THR A 189 2.01 14.53 3.30
CA THR A 189 3.41 14.14 3.46
C THR A 189 4.36 15.32 3.32
N VAL A 190 4.19 16.15 2.28
CA VAL A 190 5.04 17.31 2.00
C VAL A 190 4.89 18.41 3.07
N ARG A 191 3.67 18.61 3.60
CA ARG A 191 3.47 19.52 4.74
C ARG A 191 4.19 19.03 5.99
N ALA A 192 4.16 17.73 6.29
CA ALA A 192 4.89 17.14 7.41
C ALA A 192 6.42 17.31 7.26
N MET A 193 6.92 17.43 6.03
CA MET A 193 8.33 17.75 5.73
C MET A 193 8.67 19.25 5.83
N GLY A 194 7.69 20.13 6.12
CA GLY A 194 7.89 21.58 6.07
C GLY A 194 8.14 22.12 4.66
N LYS A 195 7.67 21.40 3.64
CA LYS A 195 7.85 21.72 2.22
C LYS A 195 6.51 22.05 1.55
N SER A 196 6.56 22.40 0.27
CA SER A 196 5.37 22.66 -0.56
C SER A 196 5.55 22.11 -1.97
N TYR A 197 4.45 21.99 -2.71
CA TYR A 197 4.49 21.67 -4.13
C TYR A 197 5.28 22.75 -4.89
N PRO A 198 6.24 22.39 -5.77
CA PRO A 198 7.09 23.35 -6.48
C PRO A 198 6.35 24.02 -7.65
N SER A 199 5.27 24.76 -7.36
CA SER A 199 4.43 25.45 -8.35
C SER A 199 5.23 26.41 -9.23
N ALA A 200 6.20 27.13 -8.65
CA ALA A 200 7.08 28.04 -9.39
C ALA A 200 7.90 27.34 -10.50
N VAL A 201 8.15 26.03 -10.37
CA VAL A 201 8.80 25.23 -11.40
C VAL A 201 7.77 24.67 -12.36
N TYR A 202 6.74 23.97 -11.88
CA TYR A 202 5.88 23.18 -12.77
C TYR A 202 4.72 23.94 -13.43
N ALA A 203 4.42 25.18 -13.02
CA ALA A 203 3.43 26.00 -13.70
C ALA A 203 3.77 26.22 -15.18
N GLN A 204 5.04 26.51 -15.50
CA GLN A 204 5.52 26.66 -16.88
C GLN A 204 5.60 25.32 -17.65
N TYR A 205 5.60 24.18 -16.95
CA TYR A 205 5.63 22.83 -17.53
C TYR A 205 4.25 22.15 -17.54
N GLY A 206 3.17 22.92 -17.33
CA GLY A 206 1.79 22.46 -17.48
C GLY A 206 1.15 21.84 -16.23
N ALA A 207 1.78 21.89 -15.06
CA ALA A 207 1.21 21.40 -13.80
C ALA A 207 1.38 22.45 -12.68
N PRO A 208 0.54 23.49 -12.63
CA PRO A 208 0.67 24.58 -11.65
C PRO A 208 0.42 24.14 -10.20
N ASP A 209 -0.29 23.03 -9.99
CA ASP A 209 -0.58 22.47 -8.67
C ASP A 209 -0.53 20.94 -8.68
N ILE A 210 -0.52 20.35 -7.49
CA ILE A 210 -0.45 18.89 -7.31
C ILE A 210 -1.67 18.16 -7.88
N THR A 211 -2.86 18.77 -7.84
CA THR A 211 -4.07 18.16 -8.40
C THR A 211 -3.91 18.00 -9.90
N THR A 212 -3.46 19.04 -10.60
CA THR A 212 -3.18 19.00 -12.04
C THR A 212 -2.08 17.99 -12.36
N PHE A 213 -1.02 17.93 -11.55
CA PHE A 213 0.04 16.93 -11.69
C PHE A 213 -0.52 15.50 -11.60
N CYS A 214 -1.33 15.20 -10.58
CA CYS A 214 -1.95 13.89 -10.39
C CYS A 214 -2.96 13.56 -11.50
N GLN A 215 -3.69 14.55 -12.04
CA GLN A 215 -4.56 14.35 -13.21
C GLN A 215 -3.77 13.92 -14.43
N ILE A 216 -2.66 14.59 -14.74
CA ILE A 216 -1.78 14.23 -15.86
C ILE A 216 -1.19 12.82 -15.63
N LEU A 217 -0.75 12.52 -14.41
CA LEU A 217 -0.20 11.22 -14.04
C LEU A 217 -1.20 10.09 -14.28
N VAL A 218 -2.44 10.23 -13.80
CA VAL A 218 -3.51 9.23 -14.00
C VAL A 218 -3.84 9.07 -15.48
N GLN A 219 -3.90 10.16 -16.24
CA GLN A 219 -4.16 10.10 -17.68
C GLN A 219 -3.07 9.34 -18.43
N GLU A 220 -1.79 9.66 -18.19
CA GLU A 220 -0.67 8.99 -18.88
C GLU A 220 -0.56 7.52 -18.47
N ALA A 221 -0.70 7.21 -17.17
CA ALA A 221 -0.68 5.83 -16.67
C ALA A 221 -1.80 4.99 -17.32
N ASN A 222 -3.05 5.45 -17.23
CA ASN A 222 -4.20 4.74 -17.77
C ASN A 222 -4.14 4.61 -19.29
N ALA A 223 -3.61 5.60 -20.01
CA ALA A 223 -3.46 5.52 -21.46
C ALA A 223 -2.58 4.35 -21.91
N GLU A 224 -1.62 3.92 -21.08
CA GLU A 224 -0.78 2.75 -21.35
C GLU A 224 -1.24 1.48 -20.63
N GLY A 225 -2.27 1.56 -19.77
CA GLY A 225 -2.76 0.44 -18.95
C GLY A 225 -1.92 0.18 -17.69
N VAL A 226 -1.05 1.12 -17.31
CA VAL A 226 -0.29 1.09 -16.06
C VAL A 226 -1.18 1.63 -14.95
N ARG A 227 -1.15 1.00 -13.77
CA ARG A 227 -1.86 1.51 -12.60
C ARG A 227 -1.26 2.81 -12.12
N ALA A 228 -2.08 3.85 -11.99
CA ALA A 228 -1.60 5.18 -11.66
C ALA A 228 -1.01 5.25 -10.24
N GLU A 229 -1.51 4.47 -9.28
CA GLU A 229 -0.95 4.38 -7.94
C GLU A 229 0.49 3.82 -7.94
N VAL A 230 0.84 2.97 -8.91
CA VAL A 230 2.22 2.46 -9.09
C VAL A 230 3.13 3.56 -9.62
N LEU A 231 2.70 4.26 -10.68
CA LEU A 231 3.44 5.39 -11.23
C LEU A 231 3.61 6.49 -10.18
N TYR A 232 2.56 6.82 -9.45
CA TYR A 232 2.59 7.79 -8.36
C TYR A 232 3.60 7.41 -7.28
N ALA A 233 3.51 6.17 -6.77
CA ALA A 233 4.42 5.69 -5.72
C ALA A 233 5.87 5.80 -6.18
N GLN A 234 6.14 5.43 -7.43
CA GLN A 234 7.47 5.53 -8.00
C GLN A 234 7.93 6.98 -8.15
N VAL A 235 7.11 7.86 -8.75
CA VAL A 235 7.41 9.29 -8.92
C VAL A 235 7.76 9.95 -7.58
N VAL A 236 6.93 9.79 -6.56
CA VAL A 236 7.19 10.47 -5.27
C VAL A 236 8.37 9.83 -4.52
N HIS A 237 8.65 8.55 -4.73
CA HIS A 237 9.84 7.92 -4.17
C HIS A 237 11.12 8.43 -4.81
N GLU A 238 11.21 8.40 -6.14
CA GLU A 238 12.39 8.77 -6.93
C GLU A 238 12.76 10.25 -6.76
N THR A 239 11.74 11.10 -6.68
CA THR A 239 11.94 12.56 -6.62
C THR A 239 11.99 13.11 -5.20
N GLY A 240 11.85 12.27 -4.18
CA GLY A 240 11.66 12.74 -2.81
C GLY A 240 10.46 13.69 -2.70
N TYR A 241 9.29 13.27 -3.19
CA TYR A 241 8.05 14.05 -3.24
C TYR A 241 8.16 15.36 -4.04
N LEU A 242 8.72 15.27 -5.25
CA LEU A 242 8.97 16.39 -6.17
C LEU A 242 9.89 17.47 -5.59
N GLN A 243 10.60 17.19 -4.50
CA GLN A 243 11.56 18.14 -3.92
C GLN A 243 12.92 18.04 -4.60
N PHE A 244 13.22 16.87 -5.20
CA PHE A 244 14.52 16.49 -5.74
C PHE A 244 15.64 16.64 -4.69
N GLY A 245 16.86 16.33 -5.07
CA GLY A 245 18.00 16.33 -4.13
C GLY A 245 19.21 15.53 -4.61
N GLY A 246 19.04 14.75 -5.70
CA GLY A 246 20.11 14.04 -6.39
C GLY A 246 20.55 14.75 -7.68
N GLN A 247 21.08 13.95 -8.60
CA GLN A 247 21.60 14.42 -9.89
C GLN A 247 20.51 15.01 -10.79
N VAL A 248 19.31 14.43 -10.78
CA VAL A 248 18.17 14.88 -11.58
C VAL A 248 17.51 16.08 -10.93
N GLN A 249 17.28 17.12 -11.73
CA GLN A 249 16.71 18.39 -11.31
C GLN A 249 15.24 18.51 -11.72
N SER A 250 14.48 19.30 -10.98
CA SER A 250 13.03 19.47 -11.16
C SER A 250 12.63 19.96 -12.56
N TYR A 251 13.44 20.84 -13.17
CA TYR A 251 13.21 21.38 -14.51
C TYR A 251 13.34 20.33 -15.63
N GLN A 252 13.94 19.17 -15.35
CA GLN A 252 14.11 18.12 -16.36
C GLN A 252 12.83 17.34 -16.62
N CYS A 253 11.80 17.49 -15.77
CA CYS A 253 10.57 16.68 -15.79
C CYS A 253 10.86 15.16 -15.86
N ASN A 254 12.00 14.71 -15.33
CA ASN A 254 12.43 13.31 -15.35
C ASN A 254 12.16 12.66 -13.99
N PHE A 255 10.91 12.30 -13.77
CA PHE A 255 10.43 11.84 -12.47
C PHE A 255 10.88 10.41 -12.12
N GLY A 256 11.33 9.63 -13.10
CA GLY A 256 11.80 8.25 -12.93
C GLY A 256 13.33 8.12 -12.96
N GLY A 257 14.07 9.22 -12.99
CA GLY A 257 15.54 9.17 -13.07
C GLY A 257 16.07 8.53 -14.36
N LEU A 258 15.30 8.54 -15.44
CA LEU A 258 15.61 7.82 -16.67
C LEU A 258 16.93 8.32 -17.27
N GLY A 259 17.90 7.41 -17.35
CA GLY A 259 19.21 7.68 -17.94
C GLY A 259 20.19 8.46 -17.06
N ALA A 260 19.86 8.70 -15.80
CA ALA A 260 20.84 9.15 -14.81
C ALA A 260 21.75 7.97 -14.44
N THR A 261 23.03 8.23 -14.22
CA THR A 261 24.04 7.21 -13.94
C THR A 261 25.02 7.68 -12.87
N ASP A 262 25.60 6.73 -12.13
CA ASP A 262 26.54 6.99 -11.03
C ASP A 262 27.85 7.67 -11.51
N ASP A 263 28.13 7.67 -12.82
CA ASP A 263 29.26 8.36 -13.45
C ASP A 263 29.00 9.86 -13.75
N GLY A 264 27.83 10.38 -13.37
CA GLY A 264 27.52 11.80 -13.42
C GLY A 264 26.63 12.25 -14.58
N ALA A 265 26.04 11.34 -15.37
CA ALA A 265 25.07 11.75 -16.37
C ALA A 265 23.80 12.31 -15.69
N HIS A 266 23.39 13.52 -16.09
CA HIS A 266 22.23 14.22 -15.52
C HIS A 266 20.87 13.58 -15.84
N GLY A 267 20.83 12.51 -16.64
CA GLY A 267 19.60 11.88 -17.11
C GLY A 267 18.91 12.63 -18.24
N ALA A 268 17.82 12.05 -18.73
CA ALA A 268 16.98 12.64 -19.77
C ALA A 268 16.31 13.93 -19.29
N THR A 269 15.96 14.81 -20.24
CA THR A 269 15.16 16.01 -20.02
C THR A 269 13.95 15.96 -20.94
N PHE A 270 12.77 16.20 -20.38
CA PHE A 270 11.50 16.20 -21.08
C PHE A 270 10.93 17.63 -21.13
N PRO A 271 10.21 17.98 -22.21
CA PRO A 271 9.74 19.34 -22.44
C PRO A 271 8.66 19.80 -21.45
N ASP A 272 7.90 18.87 -20.86
CA ASP A 272 6.82 19.16 -19.92
C ASP A 272 6.53 17.99 -18.98
N VAL A 273 5.69 18.24 -17.97
CA VAL A 273 5.30 17.23 -16.97
C VAL A 273 4.64 16.02 -17.62
N ARG A 274 3.80 16.24 -18.64
CA ARG A 274 3.08 15.16 -19.34
C ARG A 274 4.04 14.21 -20.04
N THR A 275 5.01 14.73 -20.77
CA THR A 275 5.99 13.95 -21.52
C THR A 275 6.90 13.18 -20.58
N GLY A 276 7.30 13.79 -19.46
CA GLY A 276 8.07 13.12 -18.41
C GLY A 276 7.34 11.93 -17.78
N LEU A 277 6.08 12.14 -17.38
CA LEU A 277 5.23 11.08 -16.82
C LEU A 277 4.94 9.99 -17.85
N ARG A 278 4.75 10.35 -19.12
CA ARG A 278 4.61 9.37 -20.22
C ARG A 278 5.85 8.50 -20.36
N ALA A 279 7.04 9.09 -20.36
CA ALA A 279 8.29 8.33 -20.49
C ALA A 279 8.44 7.30 -19.36
N GLN A 280 8.19 7.70 -18.12
CA GLN A 280 8.23 6.78 -16.98
C GLN A 280 7.15 5.70 -17.08
N THR A 281 5.94 6.06 -17.50
CA THR A 281 4.84 5.10 -17.74
C THR A 281 5.24 4.04 -18.78
N GLN A 282 5.83 4.48 -19.89
CA GLN A 282 6.30 3.59 -20.95
C GLN A 282 7.41 2.66 -20.44
N HIS A 283 8.29 3.14 -19.57
CA HIS A 283 9.32 2.32 -18.95
C HIS A 283 8.73 1.26 -18.00
N LEU A 284 7.73 1.62 -17.18
CA LEU A 284 6.99 0.68 -16.35
C LEU A 284 6.27 -0.38 -17.20
N LYS A 285 5.59 0.02 -18.28
CA LYS A 285 4.96 -0.91 -19.23
C LYS A 285 5.99 -1.82 -19.90
N ALA A 286 7.19 -1.30 -20.19
CA ALA A 286 8.27 -2.09 -20.74
C ALA A 286 8.65 -3.24 -19.80
N TYR A 287 8.81 -2.97 -18.51
CA TYR A 287 9.04 -4.01 -17.52
C TYR A 287 7.87 -4.97 -17.40
N ALA A 288 6.64 -4.46 -17.42
CA ALA A 288 5.50 -5.23 -16.95
C ALA A 288 4.75 -6.03 -18.00
N SER A 289 4.85 -5.67 -19.28
CA SER A 289 4.05 -6.28 -20.35
C SER A 289 4.87 -6.51 -21.63
N THR A 290 4.37 -7.32 -22.56
CA THR A 290 4.86 -7.40 -23.95
C THR A 290 3.97 -6.66 -24.95
N ASP A 291 2.87 -6.06 -24.50
CA ASP A 291 1.93 -5.33 -25.35
C ASP A 291 2.56 -4.06 -25.96
N PRO A 292 2.19 -3.68 -27.18
CA PRO A 292 2.70 -2.45 -27.80
C PRO A 292 2.32 -1.21 -26.98
N LEU A 293 3.09 -0.13 -27.15
CA LEU A 293 2.70 1.19 -26.62
C LEU A 293 1.45 1.69 -27.33
N ASN A 294 0.59 2.37 -26.58
CA ASN A 294 -0.61 3.00 -27.12
C ASN A 294 -0.30 4.41 -27.64
N ASN A 295 0.63 5.12 -26.99
CA ASN A 295 1.12 6.41 -27.44
C ASN A 295 2.50 6.31 -28.11
N ALA A 296 2.88 7.37 -28.82
CA ALA A 296 4.22 7.49 -29.38
C ALA A 296 5.30 7.34 -28.28
N CYS A 297 6.34 6.56 -28.57
CA CYS A 297 7.43 6.31 -27.64
C CYS A 297 8.24 7.60 -27.41
N VAL A 298 8.29 8.05 -26.15
CA VAL A 298 9.12 9.19 -25.69
C VAL A 298 10.20 8.73 -24.72
N ASP A 299 10.10 7.52 -24.18
CA ASP A 299 11.18 6.88 -23.42
C ASP A 299 12.30 6.41 -24.36
N GLY A 300 13.41 7.16 -24.40
CA GLY A 300 14.60 6.81 -25.17
C GLY A 300 15.29 5.51 -24.72
N ARG A 301 14.96 5.00 -23.53
CA ARG A 301 15.53 3.76 -22.96
C ARG A 301 14.62 2.55 -23.11
N PHE A 302 13.42 2.72 -23.63
CA PHE A 302 12.41 1.67 -23.78
C PHE A 302 12.97 0.42 -24.47
N LYS A 303 13.79 0.61 -25.51
CA LYS A 303 14.43 -0.45 -26.30
C LYS A 303 15.45 -1.31 -25.52
N TYR A 304 15.93 -0.84 -24.37
CA TYR A 304 16.92 -1.56 -23.57
C TYR A 304 16.29 -2.50 -22.54
N VAL A 305 14.99 -2.36 -22.29
CA VAL A 305 14.28 -3.21 -21.33
C VAL A 305 13.90 -4.54 -21.98
N LYS A 306 14.27 -5.65 -21.35
CA LYS A 306 13.67 -6.95 -21.70
C LYS A 306 12.19 -6.90 -21.33
N ARG A 307 11.33 -6.81 -22.36
CA ARG A 307 9.88 -6.66 -22.22
C ARG A 307 9.27 -7.76 -21.34
N GLY A 308 8.36 -7.39 -20.43
CA GLY A 308 7.64 -8.32 -19.55
C GLY A 308 8.49 -8.99 -18.47
N SER A 309 9.70 -8.49 -18.20
CA SER A 309 10.64 -9.12 -17.25
C SER A 309 10.40 -8.80 -15.77
N ALA A 310 9.47 -7.91 -15.45
CA ALA A 310 9.08 -7.53 -14.10
C ALA A 310 7.59 -7.07 -14.11
N PRO A 311 6.63 -8.01 -14.12
CA PRO A 311 5.18 -7.70 -14.15
C PRO A 311 4.62 -7.05 -12.87
N ARG A 312 5.33 -7.19 -11.75
CA ARG A 312 4.89 -6.74 -10.43
C ARG A 312 5.84 -5.71 -9.82
N VAL A 313 5.32 -4.84 -8.96
CA VAL A 313 6.09 -3.86 -8.18
C VAL A 313 7.14 -4.56 -7.32
N SER A 314 6.82 -5.72 -6.76
CA SER A 314 7.74 -6.63 -6.07
C SER A 314 8.99 -7.01 -6.89
N ASN A 315 8.92 -6.91 -8.21
CA ASN A 315 10.03 -7.24 -9.11
C ASN A 315 10.93 -6.04 -9.45
N LEU A 316 10.62 -4.82 -9.00
CA LEU A 316 11.37 -3.61 -9.42
C LEU A 316 12.69 -3.38 -8.64
N GLY A 317 12.92 -4.08 -7.52
CA GLY A 317 14.21 -4.04 -6.81
C GLY A 317 15.27 -4.94 -7.44
N ASN A 318 16.40 -5.12 -6.73
CA ASN A 318 17.44 -6.11 -7.05
C ASN A 318 18.01 -6.03 -8.49
N GLY A 319 18.22 -4.80 -8.97
CA GLY A 319 18.83 -4.53 -10.28
C GLY A 319 17.87 -4.54 -11.46
N LYS A 320 16.55 -4.61 -11.22
CA LYS A 320 15.55 -4.39 -12.27
C LYS A 320 15.36 -2.91 -12.56
N TRP A 321 14.72 -2.18 -11.66
CA TRP A 321 14.68 -0.72 -11.73
C TRP A 321 15.79 -0.11 -10.88
N ALA A 322 15.88 -0.54 -9.62
CA ALA A 322 16.89 -0.08 -8.67
C ALA A 322 17.71 -1.26 -8.15
N THR A 323 18.98 -1.02 -7.82
CA THR A 323 19.87 -2.00 -7.17
C THR A 323 19.47 -2.28 -5.72
N ASP A 324 18.79 -1.33 -5.07
CA ASP A 324 18.31 -1.46 -3.69
C ASP A 324 17.33 -2.64 -3.54
N PRO A 325 17.64 -3.64 -2.68
CA PRO A 325 16.75 -4.77 -2.43
C PRO A 325 15.42 -4.35 -1.78
N ASN A 326 15.39 -3.22 -1.07
CA ASN A 326 14.20 -2.70 -0.39
C ASN A 326 13.40 -1.71 -1.25
N TYR A 327 13.76 -1.52 -2.52
CA TYR A 327 13.06 -0.59 -3.40
C TYR A 327 11.57 -0.90 -3.51
N ALA A 328 11.24 -2.17 -3.76
CA ALA A 328 9.85 -2.60 -3.90
C ALA A 328 9.02 -2.36 -2.64
N SER A 329 9.57 -2.65 -1.45
CA SER A 329 8.84 -2.45 -0.19
C SER A 329 8.56 -0.98 0.10
N LYS A 330 9.46 -0.07 -0.30
CA LYS A 330 9.23 1.38 -0.22
C LYS A 330 8.06 1.83 -1.10
N LEU A 331 7.97 1.31 -2.33
CA LEU A 331 6.85 1.61 -3.24
C LEU A 331 5.52 1.07 -2.71
N LEU A 332 5.51 -0.20 -2.28
CA LEU A 332 4.31 -0.83 -1.72
C LEU A 332 3.79 -0.10 -0.48
N ARG A 333 4.68 0.40 0.39
CA ARG A 333 4.27 1.22 1.54
C ARG A 333 3.58 2.52 1.12
N ILE A 334 4.04 3.16 0.06
CA ILE A 334 3.37 4.36 -0.48
C ILE A 334 2.00 3.97 -1.07
N MET A 335 1.93 2.86 -1.81
CA MET A 335 0.67 2.38 -2.38
C MET A 335 -0.36 2.05 -1.29
N ASN A 336 0.05 1.46 -0.15
CA ASN A 336 -0.85 1.14 0.95
C ASN A 336 -1.36 2.37 1.72
N ALA A 337 -0.66 3.50 1.61
CA ALA A 337 -1.04 4.75 2.23
C ALA A 337 -2.06 5.57 1.40
N LEU A 338 -2.32 5.14 0.16
CA LEU A 338 -3.35 5.67 -0.72
C LEU A 338 -4.68 4.98 -0.44
#